data_AF-A0ABD4SY20-F1
#
_entry.id   AF-A0ABD4SY20-F1
#
_cell.length_a   1.000
_cell.length_b   1.000
_cell.length_c   1.000
_cell.angle_alpha   90.00
_cell.angle_beta   90.00
_cell.angle_gamma   90.00
#
_symmetry.space_group_name_H-M   'P 1'
#
loop_
_entity.id
_entity.type
_entity.pdbx_description
1 polymer ?
#
loop_
_entity_poly.entity_id
_entity_poly.type
_entity_poly.pdbx_seq_one_letter_code
_entity_poly.pdbx_strand_id
1 'polypeptide(L)'
;MTPLTPHPNLTDARLQLHYAIQFMAMTGHALSLSQPDHSHSSLDWLPEQGWFSSQRIEGPTPFRVTLDPVSLTLRVVGSQGEKIAALELIGQTLDQGLSWLQSVLSPLGTAVEKLQFLSYPPDDFPDHAVAHGAAFAPGDAAARQQLASYYGLTHDCLSQWVKEMAGASAIHIWPHHFDMATLVTLPETRNGQALTIGIGLSPGDRSYDQPYWYVSPYPDPPTDPLPSLEGGGHWHTQHWVGAVLTASTLIPGTVPALIAQINAFITSAVNASAELLGSQARIRDMPTSAWQITLIQRAANAWINGDADAFAELFWADGEFMVPGNCWIGPVAIRAVAANFAAAYAPIKIEIQRILTMANQAMVEWHWQETEIETGKQSNAADAIVIDFQNRRIRRWREYIDTQSCMSLPE
;
A
#
# COMPACT_ATOMS: atom_id res chain seq x y z
N MET A 1 -0.63 6.92 -14.68
CA MET A 1 -1.83 6.99 -13.82
C MET A 1 -2.16 8.45 -13.59
N THR A 2 -3.42 8.83 -13.80
CA THR A 2 -3.97 10.18 -13.55
C THR A 2 -3.98 10.47 -12.04
N PRO A 3 -3.86 11.74 -11.59
CA PRO A 3 -4.02 12.10 -10.18
C PRO A 3 -5.25 11.43 -9.55
N LEU A 4 -5.10 10.85 -8.36
CA LEU A 4 -6.20 10.24 -7.59
C LEU A 4 -7.11 11.30 -6.94
N THR A 5 -7.52 12.30 -7.71
CA THR A 5 -8.63 13.15 -7.28
C THR A 5 -9.90 12.30 -7.32
N PRO A 6 -10.70 12.21 -6.23
CA PRO A 6 -11.90 11.40 -6.21
C PRO A 6 -12.82 11.67 -7.41
N HIS A 7 -13.16 10.63 -8.16
CA HIS A 7 -14.07 10.73 -9.30
C HIS A 7 -15.50 11.04 -8.80
N PRO A 8 -16.27 11.94 -9.46
CA PRO A 8 -17.59 12.36 -8.97
C PRO A 8 -18.60 11.21 -8.81
N ASN A 9 -18.42 10.13 -9.58
CA ASN A 9 -19.30 8.95 -9.56
C ASN A 9 -18.80 7.79 -8.67
N LEU A 10 -17.82 8.02 -7.77
CA LEU A 10 -17.26 6.97 -6.91
C LEU A 10 -18.31 6.31 -6.01
N THR A 11 -19.27 7.07 -5.50
CA THR A 11 -20.28 6.53 -4.56
C THR A 11 -21.14 5.45 -5.21
N ASP A 12 -21.70 5.69 -6.40
CA ASP A 12 -22.52 4.68 -7.10
C ASP A 12 -21.68 3.44 -7.47
N ALA A 13 -20.48 3.67 -8.03
CA ALA A 13 -19.55 2.59 -8.37
C ALA A 13 -19.20 1.72 -7.15
N ARG A 14 -18.95 2.36 -5.98
CA ARG A 14 -18.70 1.67 -4.71
C ARG A 14 -19.90 0.85 -4.30
N LEU A 15 -21.12 1.42 -4.31
CA LEU A 15 -22.33 0.71 -3.90
C LEU A 15 -22.59 -0.52 -4.77
N GLN A 16 -22.52 -0.37 -6.10
CA GLN A 16 -22.68 -1.50 -7.00
C GLN A 16 -21.62 -2.59 -6.77
N LEU A 17 -20.35 -2.22 -6.56
CA LEU A 17 -19.30 -3.17 -6.21
C LEU A 17 -19.54 -3.84 -4.85
N HIS A 18 -20.01 -3.09 -3.84
CA HIS A 18 -20.30 -3.61 -2.50
C HIS A 18 -21.36 -4.72 -2.54
N TYR A 19 -22.39 -4.56 -3.38
CA TYR A 19 -23.36 -5.62 -3.65
C TYR A 19 -22.78 -6.77 -4.48
N ALA A 20 -21.97 -6.47 -5.50
CA ALA A 20 -21.36 -7.50 -6.34
C ALA A 20 -20.41 -8.42 -5.57
N ILE A 21 -19.68 -7.90 -4.58
CA ILE A 21 -18.78 -8.74 -3.77
C ILE A 21 -19.52 -9.72 -2.85
N GLN A 22 -20.81 -9.51 -2.59
CA GLN A 22 -21.58 -10.40 -1.71
C GLN A 22 -21.72 -11.82 -2.27
N PHE A 23 -21.61 -12.01 -3.59
CA PHE A 23 -21.54 -13.35 -4.19
C PHE A 23 -20.34 -14.15 -3.65
N MET A 24 -19.18 -13.50 -3.51
CA MET A 24 -17.98 -14.13 -2.96
C MET A 24 -18.13 -14.36 -1.45
N ALA A 25 -18.67 -13.38 -0.72
CA ALA A 25 -18.87 -13.46 0.72
C ALA A 25 -19.79 -14.60 1.12
N MET A 26 -20.95 -14.70 0.45
CA MET A 26 -21.91 -15.80 0.62
C MET A 26 -21.27 -17.15 0.32
N THR A 27 -20.48 -17.25 -0.75
CA THR A 27 -19.82 -18.51 -1.12
C THR A 27 -18.83 -18.95 -0.05
N GLY A 28 -17.98 -18.03 0.42
CA GLY A 28 -17.04 -18.31 1.51
C GLY A 28 -17.74 -18.70 2.80
N HIS A 29 -18.77 -17.95 3.19
CA HIS A 29 -19.55 -18.22 4.40
C HIS A 29 -20.23 -19.61 4.37
N ALA A 30 -20.83 -19.98 3.23
CA ALA A 30 -21.61 -21.21 3.12
C ALA A 30 -20.76 -22.47 2.89
N LEU A 31 -19.63 -22.35 2.18
CA LEU A 31 -18.87 -23.49 1.66
C LEU A 31 -17.47 -23.66 2.28
N SER A 32 -16.89 -22.63 2.89
CA SER A 32 -15.60 -22.75 3.58
C SER A 32 -15.75 -23.38 4.97
N LEU A 33 -14.67 -23.94 5.49
CA LEU A 33 -14.60 -24.32 6.90
C LEU A 33 -14.64 -23.06 7.77
N SER A 34 -15.57 -23.03 8.72
CA SER A 34 -15.70 -21.92 9.65
C SER A 34 -14.44 -21.75 10.50
N GLN A 35 -13.98 -20.51 10.62
CA GLN A 35 -12.82 -20.10 11.39
C GLN A 35 -13.25 -19.23 12.58
N PRO A 36 -12.58 -19.31 13.74
CA PRO A 36 -12.95 -18.55 14.95
C PRO A 36 -12.93 -17.02 14.77
N ASP A 37 -12.10 -16.52 13.85
CA ASP A 37 -11.94 -15.10 13.53
C ASP A 37 -12.83 -14.64 12.37
N HIS A 38 -13.73 -15.50 11.89
CA HIS A 38 -14.61 -15.26 10.74
C HIS A 38 -13.89 -15.00 9.40
N SER A 39 -12.57 -15.24 9.30
CA SER A 39 -11.78 -15.02 8.08
C SER A 39 -12.25 -15.87 6.88
N HIS A 40 -12.92 -16.99 7.12
CA HIS A 40 -13.51 -17.85 6.09
C HIS A 40 -14.54 -17.17 5.18
N SER A 41 -15.17 -16.08 5.64
CA SER A 41 -16.08 -15.24 4.83
C SER A 41 -15.44 -13.94 4.35
N SER A 42 -14.17 -13.69 4.67
CA SER A 42 -13.42 -12.55 4.14
C SER A 42 -13.07 -12.75 2.67
N LEU A 43 -12.67 -11.67 2.01
CA LEU A 43 -12.21 -11.67 0.63
C LEU A 43 -10.71 -11.32 0.55
N ASP A 44 -10.07 -11.75 -0.52
CA ASP A 44 -8.69 -11.43 -0.87
C ASP A 44 -8.65 -10.44 -2.04
N TRP A 45 -7.51 -9.77 -2.21
CA TRP A 45 -7.16 -9.01 -3.40
C TRP A 45 -6.15 -9.80 -4.25
N LEU A 46 -6.38 -9.87 -5.56
CA LEU A 46 -5.47 -10.48 -6.52
C LEU A 46 -4.71 -9.36 -7.26
N PRO A 47 -3.50 -8.97 -6.83
CA PRO A 47 -2.83 -7.76 -7.30
C PRO A 47 -2.43 -7.82 -8.78
N GLU A 48 -2.08 -8.99 -9.30
CA GLU A 48 -1.70 -9.16 -10.71
C GLU A 48 -2.88 -8.92 -11.66
N GLN A 49 -4.09 -9.30 -11.26
CA GLN A 49 -5.30 -9.15 -12.07
C GLN A 49 -6.08 -7.88 -11.73
N GLY A 50 -5.89 -7.33 -10.52
CA GLY A 50 -6.69 -6.23 -9.98
C GLY A 50 -8.11 -6.66 -9.62
N TRP A 51 -8.28 -7.88 -9.10
CA TRP A 51 -9.58 -8.51 -8.84
C TRP A 51 -9.80 -8.79 -7.36
N PHE A 52 -11.07 -8.83 -6.96
CA PHE A 52 -11.47 -9.39 -5.67
C PHE A 52 -11.64 -10.91 -5.78
N SER A 53 -11.38 -11.62 -4.69
CA SER A 53 -11.51 -13.09 -4.63
C SER A 53 -12.13 -13.54 -3.32
N SER A 54 -12.95 -14.59 -3.34
CA SER A 54 -13.26 -15.37 -2.15
C SER A 54 -12.01 -16.09 -1.64
N GLN A 55 -12.07 -16.57 -0.40
CA GLN A 55 -11.20 -17.65 0.05
C GLN A 55 -11.33 -18.88 -0.87
N ARG A 56 -10.30 -19.74 -0.88
CA ARG A 56 -10.33 -20.99 -1.63
C ARG A 56 -11.36 -21.94 -1.04
N ILE A 57 -12.27 -22.41 -1.88
CA ILE A 57 -13.25 -23.42 -1.51
C ILE A 57 -12.67 -24.79 -1.80
N GLU A 58 -12.53 -25.61 -0.76
CA GLU A 58 -12.08 -26.99 -0.88
C GLU A 58 -13.26 -27.91 -1.24
N GLY A 59 -12.98 -28.99 -1.97
CA GLY A 59 -13.99 -29.94 -2.44
C GLY A 59 -13.45 -30.87 -3.52
N PRO A 60 -14.32 -31.67 -4.18
CA PRO A 60 -13.91 -32.55 -5.28
C PRO A 60 -13.23 -31.80 -6.42
N THR A 61 -13.67 -30.57 -6.70
CA THR A 61 -13.00 -29.63 -7.61
C THR A 61 -12.80 -28.31 -6.87
N PRO A 62 -11.58 -28.02 -6.35
CA PRO A 62 -11.32 -26.77 -5.66
C PRO A 62 -11.42 -25.55 -6.58
N PHE A 63 -11.97 -24.46 -6.07
CA PHE A 63 -12.19 -23.23 -6.85
C PHE A 63 -12.15 -21.97 -5.99
N ARG A 64 -12.17 -20.81 -6.64
CA ARG A 64 -12.47 -19.49 -6.06
C ARG A 64 -13.55 -18.81 -6.88
N VAL A 65 -14.33 -17.95 -6.23
CA VAL A 65 -15.19 -16.98 -6.91
C VAL A 65 -14.43 -15.66 -6.94
N THR A 66 -14.30 -15.04 -8.11
CA THR A 66 -13.61 -13.76 -8.27
C THR A 66 -14.48 -12.73 -8.96
N LEU A 67 -14.20 -11.46 -8.73
CA LEU A 67 -14.88 -10.34 -9.36
C LEU A 67 -13.85 -9.40 -9.99
N ASP A 68 -13.97 -9.21 -11.30
CA ASP A 68 -13.31 -8.10 -12.00
C ASP A 68 -14.12 -6.82 -11.74
N PRO A 69 -13.58 -5.85 -10.98
CA PRO A 69 -14.33 -4.66 -10.62
C PRO A 69 -14.58 -3.74 -11.81
N VAL A 70 -13.71 -3.72 -12.82
CA VAL A 70 -13.82 -2.76 -13.92
C VAL A 70 -14.92 -3.18 -14.88
N SER A 71 -14.93 -4.46 -15.27
CA SER A 71 -15.95 -5.02 -16.15
C SER A 71 -17.23 -5.48 -15.43
N LEU A 72 -17.24 -5.49 -14.10
CA LEU A 72 -18.31 -6.11 -13.28
C LEU A 72 -18.57 -7.56 -13.69
N THR A 73 -17.50 -8.33 -13.88
CA THR A 73 -17.61 -9.75 -14.27
C THR A 73 -17.34 -10.65 -13.08
N LEU A 74 -18.35 -11.40 -12.66
CA LEU A 74 -18.24 -12.49 -11.68
C LEU A 74 -17.68 -13.73 -12.37
N ARG A 75 -16.75 -14.44 -11.72
CA ARG A 75 -16.06 -15.59 -12.31
C ARG A 75 -15.93 -16.71 -11.29
N VAL A 76 -15.92 -17.94 -11.81
CA VAL A 76 -15.48 -19.12 -11.05
C VAL A 76 -14.17 -19.58 -11.70
N VAL A 77 -13.11 -19.65 -10.89
CA VAL A 77 -11.77 -20.04 -11.33
C VAL A 77 -11.33 -21.28 -10.58
N GLY A 78 -10.68 -22.21 -11.28
CA GLY A 78 -10.15 -23.41 -10.68
C GLY A 78 -8.82 -23.20 -9.97
N SER A 79 -8.27 -24.29 -9.45
CA SER A 79 -7.08 -24.27 -8.58
C SER A 79 -5.79 -23.74 -9.25
N GLN A 80 -5.71 -23.76 -10.59
CA GLN A 80 -4.57 -23.27 -11.36
C GLN A 80 -4.85 -21.90 -12.00
N GLY A 81 -5.94 -21.23 -11.59
CA GLY A 81 -6.36 -19.94 -12.14
C GLY A 81 -7.09 -20.04 -13.48
N GLU A 82 -7.37 -21.26 -13.95
CA GLU A 82 -8.14 -21.49 -15.15
C GLU A 82 -9.60 -21.04 -14.98
N LYS A 83 -10.16 -20.40 -16.01
CA LYS A 83 -11.55 -19.96 -16.00
C LYS A 83 -12.48 -21.16 -16.16
N ILE A 84 -13.32 -21.42 -15.16
CA ILE A 84 -14.42 -22.39 -15.24
C ILE A 84 -15.65 -21.74 -15.88
N ALA A 85 -16.06 -20.58 -15.37
CA ALA A 85 -17.20 -19.82 -15.90
C ALA A 85 -17.06 -18.32 -15.60
N ALA A 86 -17.82 -17.50 -16.33
CA ALA A 86 -17.93 -16.07 -16.06
C ALA A 86 -19.34 -15.55 -16.40
N LEU A 87 -19.78 -14.53 -15.68
CA LEU A 87 -21.02 -13.79 -15.89
C LEU A 87 -20.73 -12.30 -15.80
N GLU A 88 -21.10 -11.56 -16.84
CA GLU A 88 -21.18 -10.10 -16.77
C GLU A 88 -22.42 -9.73 -15.93
N LEU A 89 -22.21 -9.02 -14.82
CA LEU A 89 -23.29 -8.67 -13.91
C LEU A 89 -24.14 -7.51 -14.44
N ILE A 90 -23.61 -6.69 -15.36
CA ILE A 90 -24.35 -5.59 -15.97
C ILE A 90 -25.63 -6.13 -16.61
N GLY A 91 -26.77 -5.57 -16.21
CA GLY A 91 -28.10 -6.01 -16.65
C GLY A 91 -28.67 -7.21 -15.90
N GLN A 92 -27.94 -7.81 -14.96
CA GLN A 92 -28.40 -8.89 -14.09
C GLN A 92 -28.86 -8.37 -12.72
N THR A 93 -29.83 -9.02 -12.11
CA THR A 93 -30.19 -8.83 -10.70
C THR A 93 -29.35 -9.71 -9.77
N LEU A 94 -29.41 -9.46 -8.46
CA LEU A 94 -28.80 -10.34 -7.46
C LEU A 94 -29.31 -11.78 -7.56
N ASP A 95 -30.63 -11.97 -7.74
CA ASP A 95 -31.25 -13.29 -7.88
C ASP A 95 -30.78 -14.05 -9.13
N GLN A 96 -30.62 -13.34 -10.25
CA GLN A 96 -30.09 -13.91 -11.48
C GLN A 96 -28.61 -14.32 -11.32
N GLY A 97 -27.81 -13.48 -10.68
CA GLY A 97 -26.42 -13.80 -10.35
C GLY A 97 -26.30 -15.01 -9.41
N LEU A 98 -27.18 -15.12 -8.40
CA LEU A 98 -27.21 -16.26 -7.47
C LEU A 98 -27.60 -17.54 -8.20
N SER A 99 -28.65 -17.48 -9.01
CA SER A 99 -29.12 -18.63 -9.82
C SER A 99 -28.02 -19.12 -10.77
N TRP A 100 -27.32 -18.20 -11.43
CA TRP A 100 -26.17 -18.53 -12.27
C TRP A 100 -25.06 -19.20 -11.45
N LEU A 101 -24.68 -18.62 -10.30
CA LEU A 101 -23.62 -19.17 -9.46
C LEU A 101 -23.96 -20.58 -8.97
N GLN A 102 -25.19 -20.81 -8.51
CA GLN A 102 -25.69 -22.15 -8.15
C GLN A 102 -25.58 -23.13 -9.33
N SER A 103 -25.92 -22.71 -10.55
CA SER A 103 -25.81 -23.56 -11.74
C SER A 103 -24.38 -23.94 -12.10
N VAL A 104 -23.41 -23.06 -11.84
CA VAL A 104 -21.98 -23.30 -12.08
C VAL A 104 -21.36 -24.16 -10.99
N LEU A 105 -21.75 -23.96 -9.72
CA LEU A 105 -21.16 -24.62 -8.57
C LEU A 105 -21.75 -26.02 -8.31
N SER A 106 -22.98 -26.30 -8.75
CA SER A 106 -23.63 -27.61 -8.55
C SER A 106 -22.84 -28.77 -9.21
N PRO A 107 -22.38 -28.65 -10.47
CA PRO A 107 -21.53 -29.67 -11.09
C PRO A 107 -20.16 -29.87 -10.41
N LEU A 108 -19.71 -28.92 -9.58
CA LEU A 108 -18.44 -29.02 -8.83
C LEU A 108 -18.59 -29.84 -7.53
N GLY A 109 -19.78 -30.35 -7.23
CA GLY A 109 -20.06 -31.16 -6.05
C GLY A 109 -20.23 -30.35 -4.76
N THR A 110 -20.72 -29.11 -4.88
CA THR A 110 -20.94 -28.21 -3.73
C THR A 110 -22.39 -28.23 -3.25
N ALA A 111 -22.60 -27.92 -1.97
CA ALA A 111 -23.90 -27.78 -1.34
C ALA A 111 -24.54 -26.41 -1.67
N VAL A 112 -24.90 -26.20 -2.94
CA VAL A 112 -25.40 -24.92 -3.48
C VAL A 112 -26.69 -24.43 -2.81
N GLU A 113 -27.46 -25.33 -2.20
CA GLU A 113 -28.65 -25.02 -1.41
C GLU A 113 -28.36 -24.21 -0.14
N LYS A 114 -27.08 -24.18 0.31
CA LYS A 114 -26.63 -23.36 1.45
C LYS A 114 -26.28 -21.93 1.08
N LEU A 115 -26.19 -21.61 -0.21
CA LEU A 115 -25.85 -20.26 -0.67
C LEU A 115 -27.00 -19.30 -0.34
N GLN A 116 -26.74 -18.41 0.62
CA GLN A 116 -27.65 -17.34 1.02
C GLN A 116 -26.86 -16.05 1.27
N PHE A 117 -27.36 -14.93 0.76
CA PHE A 117 -26.74 -13.64 1.03
C PHE A 117 -26.73 -13.36 2.53
N LEU A 118 -25.62 -12.80 3.01
CA LEU A 118 -25.47 -12.47 4.42
C LEU A 118 -26.43 -11.34 4.79
N SER A 119 -27.01 -11.43 5.97
CA SER A 119 -27.83 -10.37 6.56
C SER A 119 -27.00 -9.58 7.55
N TYR A 120 -27.10 -8.26 7.47
CA TYR A 120 -26.41 -7.33 8.35
C TYR A 120 -27.41 -6.59 9.24
N PRO A 121 -26.99 -6.04 10.40
CA PRO A 121 -27.86 -5.23 11.22
C PRO A 121 -28.48 -4.06 10.44
N PRO A 122 -29.68 -3.59 10.81
CA PRO A 122 -30.26 -2.42 10.20
C PRO A 122 -29.30 -1.22 10.27
N ASP A 123 -29.25 -0.42 9.20
CA ASP A 123 -28.38 0.76 9.07
C ASP A 123 -26.86 0.51 9.00
N ASP A 124 -26.42 -0.75 9.04
CA ASP A 124 -25.00 -1.13 9.05
C ASP A 124 -24.45 -1.48 7.65
N PHE A 125 -25.35 -1.77 6.70
CA PHE A 125 -25.04 -2.00 5.29
C PHE A 125 -25.67 -0.91 4.40
N PRO A 126 -24.98 -0.41 3.37
CA PRO A 126 -25.50 0.72 2.59
C PRO A 126 -26.65 0.31 1.68
N ASP A 127 -27.68 1.15 1.64
CA ASP A 127 -28.83 0.95 0.75
C ASP A 127 -28.50 1.30 -0.72
N HIS A 128 -29.11 0.58 -1.65
CA HIS A 128 -28.97 0.81 -3.09
C HIS A 128 -30.11 0.13 -3.87
N ALA A 129 -30.43 0.62 -5.07
CA ALA A 129 -31.49 0.03 -5.90
C ALA A 129 -31.28 -1.48 -6.22
N VAL A 130 -30.02 -1.92 -6.29
CA VAL A 130 -29.65 -3.34 -6.50
C VAL A 130 -30.15 -4.24 -5.36
N ALA A 131 -30.20 -3.74 -4.13
CA ALA A 131 -30.75 -4.46 -2.98
C ALA A 131 -32.24 -4.78 -3.15
N HIS A 132 -32.95 -3.93 -3.90
CA HIS A 132 -34.40 -3.98 -4.12
C HIS A 132 -34.77 -4.60 -5.47
N GLY A 133 -33.85 -5.39 -6.06
CA GLY A 133 -34.10 -6.14 -7.30
C GLY A 133 -33.83 -5.37 -8.59
N ALA A 134 -33.27 -4.15 -8.54
CA ALA A 134 -32.76 -3.53 -9.75
C ALA A 134 -31.56 -4.32 -10.30
N ALA A 135 -31.40 -4.31 -11.62
CA ALA A 135 -30.22 -4.86 -12.25
C ALA A 135 -28.98 -3.99 -11.96
N PHE A 136 -27.79 -4.60 -11.94
CA PHE A 136 -26.54 -3.84 -11.96
C PHE A 136 -26.48 -2.97 -13.21
N ALA A 137 -26.18 -1.69 -13.02
CA ALA A 137 -26.09 -0.72 -14.09
C ALA A 137 -24.67 -0.73 -14.71
N PRO A 138 -24.52 -0.37 -16.00
CA PRO A 138 -23.20 -0.27 -16.62
C PRO A 138 -22.29 0.73 -15.90
N GLY A 139 -22.88 1.77 -15.27
CA GLY A 139 -22.19 2.75 -14.44
C GLY A 139 -21.00 3.41 -15.13
N ASP A 140 -20.04 3.86 -14.33
CA ASP A 140 -18.80 4.49 -14.80
C ASP A 140 -17.61 3.54 -14.60
N ALA A 141 -17.08 3.01 -15.70
CA ALA A 141 -15.93 2.11 -15.66
C ALA A 141 -14.64 2.79 -15.15
N ALA A 142 -14.47 4.10 -15.38
CA ALA A 142 -13.32 4.84 -14.87
C ALA A 142 -13.40 5.00 -13.35
N ALA A 143 -14.60 5.22 -12.79
CA ALA A 143 -14.81 5.24 -11.34
C ALA A 143 -14.48 3.88 -10.71
N ARG A 144 -14.90 2.76 -11.32
CA ARG A 144 -14.56 1.41 -10.85
C ARG A 144 -13.06 1.11 -10.96
N GLN A 145 -12.41 1.54 -12.04
CA GLN A 145 -10.95 1.45 -12.18
C GLN A 145 -10.23 2.27 -11.10
N GLN A 146 -10.76 3.43 -10.72
CA GLN A 146 -10.19 4.24 -9.65
C GLN A 146 -10.35 3.56 -8.28
N LEU A 147 -11.51 2.98 -7.97
CA LEU A 147 -11.69 2.15 -6.77
C LEU A 147 -10.69 0.99 -6.72
N ALA A 148 -10.58 0.23 -7.80
CA ALA A 148 -9.60 -0.86 -7.92
C ALA A 148 -8.16 -0.38 -7.68
N SER A 149 -7.83 0.84 -8.12
CA SER A 149 -6.50 1.43 -7.90
C SER A 149 -6.24 1.75 -6.42
N TYR A 150 -7.25 2.20 -5.66
CA TYR A 150 -7.10 2.39 -4.21
C TYR A 150 -6.86 1.07 -3.47
N TYR A 151 -7.57 0.00 -3.85
CA TYR A 151 -7.33 -1.34 -3.31
C TYR A 151 -5.93 -1.85 -3.64
N GLY A 152 -5.48 -1.69 -4.89
CA GLY A 152 -4.12 -2.06 -5.28
C GLY A 152 -3.04 -1.34 -4.48
N LEU A 153 -3.14 -0.01 -4.39
CA LEU A 153 -2.20 0.81 -3.61
C LEU A 153 -2.20 0.44 -2.12
N THR A 154 -3.37 0.18 -1.56
CA THR A 154 -3.49 -0.20 -0.15
C THR A 154 -2.93 -1.59 0.09
N HIS A 155 -3.22 -2.55 -0.79
CA HIS A 155 -2.67 -3.90 -0.70
C HIS A 155 -1.14 -3.87 -0.70
N ASP A 156 -0.51 -3.06 -1.56
CA ASP A 156 0.94 -2.90 -1.59
C ASP A 156 1.49 -2.31 -0.28
N CYS A 157 0.83 -1.28 0.26
CA CYS A 157 1.21 -0.69 1.56
C CYS A 157 1.07 -1.73 2.68
N LEU A 158 -0.11 -2.33 2.84
CA LEU A 158 -0.39 -3.30 3.90
C LEU A 158 0.46 -4.57 3.79
N SER A 159 0.82 -5.00 2.58
CA SER A 159 1.70 -6.17 2.37
C SER A 159 3.08 -5.96 2.98
N GLN A 160 3.58 -4.73 2.99
CA GLN A 160 4.81 -4.41 3.70
C GLN A 160 4.59 -4.48 5.21
N TRP A 161 3.52 -3.86 5.71
CA TRP A 161 3.17 -3.85 7.13
C TRP A 161 2.98 -5.26 7.71
N VAL A 162 2.23 -6.13 7.05
CA VAL A 162 1.97 -7.50 7.53
C VAL A 162 3.25 -8.34 7.61
N LYS A 163 4.23 -8.10 6.72
CA LYS A 163 5.52 -8.80 6.76
C LYS A 163 6.41 -8.36 7.92
N GLU A 164 6.35 -7.09 8.27
CA GLU A 164 7.28 -6.46 9.21
C GLU A 164 6.72 -6.37 10.64
N MET A 165 5.40 -6.26 10.78
CA MET A 165 4.73 -6.01 12.06
C MET A 165 4.36 -7.31 12.78
N ALA A 166 5.07 -7.61 13.87
CA ALA A 166 4.69 -8.72 14.75
C ALA A 166 3.26 -8.53 15.27
N GLY A 167 2.45 -9.59 15.18
CA GLY A 167 1.04 -9.56 15.61
C GLY A 167 0.06 -9.02 14.58
N ALA A 168 0.51 -8.64 13.37
CA ALA A 168 -0.39 -8.33 12.26
C ALA A 168 -1.07 -9.59 11.71
N SER A 169 -2.38 -9.52 11.49
CA SER A 169 -3.14 -10.53 10.77
C SER A 169 -2.82 -10.49 9.26
N ALA A 170 -3.26 -11.52 8.54
CA ALA A 170 -3.34 -11.43 7.09
C ALA A 170 -4.24 -10.23 6.67
N ILE A 171 -4.03 -9.76 5.44
CA ILE A 171 -4.87 -8.72 4.84
C ILE A 171 -6.19 -9.37 4.46
N HIS A 172 -7.28 -8.79 4.92
CA HIS A 172 -8.63 -9.21 4.60
C HIS A 172 -9.41 -8.05 4.01
N ILE A 173 -10.30 -8.34 3.07
CA ILE A 173 -11.38 -7.43 2.68
C ILE A 173 -12.64 -7.93 3.36
N TRP A 174 -13.21 -7.12 4.25
CA TRP A 174 -14.40 -7.48 5.00
C TRP A 174 -15.66 -7.10 4.21
N PRO A 175 -16.47 -8.08 3.76
CA PRO A 175 -17.59 -7.79 2.87
C PRO A 175 -18.71 -6.97 3.52
N HIS A 176 -18.71 -6.85 4.85
CA HIS A 176 -19.68 -6.06 5.59
C HIS A 176 -19.51 -4.56 5.32
N HIS A 177 -18.34 -3.98 5.63
CA HIS A 177 -18.05 -2.56 5.37
C HIS A 177 -17.30 -2.32 4.05
N PHE A 178 -16.98 -3.40 3.34
CA PHE A 178 -16.19 -3.38 2.10
C PHE A 178 -14.86 -2.68 2.29
N ASP A 179 -14.22 -2.85 3.45
CA ASP A 179 -12.92 -2.27 3.73
C ASP A 179 -11.82 -3.33 3.61
N MET A 180 -10.62 -2.90 3.21
CA MET A 180 -9.41 -3.74 3.22
C MET A 180 -8.61 -3.41 4.47
N ALA A 181 -8.30 -4.41 5.30
CA ALA A 181 -7.62 -4.17 6.57
C ALA A 181 -6.68 -5.31 6.99
N THR A 182 -5.73 -4.95 7.84
CA THR A 182 -5.02 -5.87 8.74
C THR A 182 -5.27 -5.42 10.18
N LEU A 183 -5.31 -6.38 11.10
CA LEU A 183 -5.45 -6.13 12.53
C LEU A 183 -4.13 -6.47 13.22
N VAL A 184 -3.53 -5.48 13.87
CA VAL A 184 -2.33 -5.67 14.68
C VAL A 184 -2.74 -5.94 16.12
N THR A 185 -2.37 -7.10 16.66
CA THR A 185 -2.52 -7.41 18.09
C THR A 185 -1.24 -7.04 18.83
N LEU A 186 -1.36 -6.13 19.80
CA LEU A 186 -0.23 -5.74 20.65
C LEU A 186 0.05 -6.82 21.71
N PRO A 187 1.30 -6.97 22.17
CA PRO A 187 1.65 -7.98 23.17
C PRO A 187 1.05 -7.68 24.54
N GLU A 188 0.77 -6.41 24.85
CA GLU A 188 0.13 -6.01 26.09
C GLU A 188 -1.39 -6.26 26.07
N THR A 189 -1.93 -6.50 27.26
CA THR A 189 -3.38 -6.57 27.49
C THR A 189 -3.76 -5.53 28.53
N ARG A 190 -5.00 -5.03 28.46
CA ARG A 190 -5.57 -4.11 29.46
C ARG A 190 -6.82 -4.75 30.03
N ASN A 191 -6.83 -5.00 31.34
CA ASN A 191 -7.94 -5.68 32.03
C ASN A 191 -8.31 -7.05 31.42
N GLY A 192 -7.32 -7.80 30.94
CA GLY A 192 -7.54 -9.10 30.28
C GLY A 192 -8.05 -9.02 28.83
N GLN A 193 -8.21 -7.81 28.29
CA GLN A 193 -8.58 -7.58 26.90
C GLN A 193 -7.34 -7.31 26.05
N ALA A 194 -7.30 -7.89 24.85
CA ALA A 194 -6.26 -7.61 23.87
C ALA A 194 -6.32 -6.15 23.43
N LEU A 195 -5.16 -5.53 23.27
CA LEU A 195 -5.02 -4.22 22.66
C LEU A 195 -4.75 -4.42 21.17
N THR A 196 -5.50 -3.75 20.32
CA THR A 196 -5.37 -3.93 18.87
C THR A 196 -5.31 -2.60 18.14
N ILE A 197 -4.69 -2.60 16.97
CA ILE A 197 -4.67 -1.47 16.04
C ILE A 197 -5.14 -1.98 14.68
N GLY A 198 -6.32 -1.57 14.25
CA GLY A 198 -6.80 -1.83 12.88
C GLY A 198 -6.17 -0.85 11.92
N ILE A 199 -5.64 -1.33 10.79
CA ILE A 199 -5.03 -0.52 9.74
C ILE A 199 -5.70 -0.90 8.42
N GLY A 200 -6.30 0.07 7.72
CA GLY A 200 -7.05 -0.27 6.52
C GLY A 200 -7.41 0.89 5.60
N LEU A 201 -8.15 0.55 4.56
CA LEU A 201 -8.80 1.43 3.59
C LEU A 201 -10.31 1.16 3.64
N SER A 202 -11.09 2.20 3.85
CA SER A 202 -12.51 2.21 3.48
C SER A 202 -12.63 2.83 2.08
N PRO A 203 -13.42 2.26 1.15
CA PRO A 203 -13.75 2.90 -0.14
C PRO A 203 -14.71 4.08 0.03
N GLY A 204 -15.03 4.44 1.28
CA GLY A 204 -15.97 5.46 1.72
C GLY A 204 -17.16 4.82 2.43
N ASP A 205 -17.80 5.58 3.29
CA ASP A 205 -18.99 5.20 4.06
C ASP A 205 -19.84 6.44 4.40
N ARG A 206 -20.56 6.44 5.53
CA ARG A 206 -21.38 7.57 6.01
C ARG A 206 -20.54 8.71 6.61
N SER A 207 -19.33 8.42 7.09
CA SER A 207 -18.40 9.41 7.65
C SER A 207 -17.68 10.18 6.54
N TYR A 208 -17.28 9.47 5.49
CA TYR A 208 -16.60 10.04 4.33
C TYR A 208 -17.14 9.42 3.03
N ASP A 209 -17.63 10.24 2.10
CA ASP A 209 -18.18 9.82 0.80
C ASP A 209 -17.10 9.52 -0.26
N GLN A 210 -15.86 9.37 0.19
CA GLN A 210 -14.67 9.13 -0.61
C GLN A 210 -13.79 8.07 0.06
N PRO A 211 -12.89 7.40 -0.69
CA PRO A 211 -11.93 6.50 -0.11
C PRO A 211 -11.04 7.19 0.93
N TYR A 212 -10.72 6.48 2.02
CA TYR A 212 -9.83 6.98 3.06
C TYR A 212 -9.09 5.83 3.76
N TRP A 213 -7.84 6.07 4.12
CA TRP A 213 -7.07 5.18 4.99
C TRP A 213 -7.37 5.51 6.44
N TYR A 214 -7.42 4.47 7.27
CA TYR A 214 -7.65 4.61 8.70
C TYR A 214 -6.64 3.81 9.52
N VAL A 215 -6.39 4.30 10.73
CA VAL A 215 -5.73 3.56 11.81
C VAL A 215 -6.56 3.73 13.08
N SER A 216 -7.11 2.61 13.58
CA SER A 216 -8.06 2.61 14.68
C SER A 216 -7.51 1.82 15.88
N PRO A 217 -7.08 2.48 16.96
CA PRO A 217 -6.74 1.82 18.22
C PRO A 217 -7.98 1.29 18.92
N TYR A 218 -7.85 0.09 19.50
CA TYR A 218 -8.86 -0.48 20.37
C TYR A 218 -8.24 -1.01 21.68
N PRO A 219 -8.86 -0.76 22.84
CA PRO A 219 -10.07 0.05 23.04
C PRO A 219 -9.89 1.53 22.68
N ASP A 220 -11.00 2.22 22.38
CA ASP A 220 -11.00 3.64 22.03
C ASP A 220 -10.23 4.47 23.08
N PRO A 221 -9.20 5.22 22.66
CA PRO A 221 -8.43 6.04 23.56
C PRO A 221 -9.17 7.34 23.92
N PRO A 222 -8.71 8.06 24.97
CA PRO A 222 -9.15 9.42 25.23
C PRO A 222 -8.94 10.32 24.00
N THR A 223 -9.88 11.23 23.74
CA THR A 223 -9.86 12.11 22.57
C THR A 223 -9.09 13.42 22.77
N ASP A 224 -8.49 13.65 23.95
CA ASP A 224 -7.72 14.86 24.26
C ASP A 224 -6.65 14.58 25.35
N PRO A 225 -5.35 14.82 25.10
CA PRO A 225 -4.75 15.26 23.83
C PRO A 225 -4.51 14.10 22.86
N LEU A 226 -4.73 14.35 21.56
CA LEU A 226 -4.38 13.42 20.49
C LEU A 226 -3.06 13.85 19.80
N PRO A 227 -2.10 12.93 19.55
CA PRO A 227 -0.83 13.27 18.91
C PRO A 227 -0.96 13.80 17.48
N SER A 228 0.00 14.60 17.02
CA SER A 228 0.07 15.04 15.62
C SER A 228 0.36 13.88 14.67
N LEU A 229 -0.23 13.92 13.48
CA LEU A 229 -0.05 12.89 12.45
C LEU A 229 0.75 13.44 11.26
N GLU A 230 1.51 12.56 10.61
CA GLU A 230 2.22 12.86 9.36
C GLU A 230 1.36 12.51 8.13
N GLY A 231 1.87 12.76 6.92
CA GLY A 231 1.21 12.38 5.66
C GLY A 231 -0.05 13.18 5.31
N GLY A 232 -0.43 14.16 6.14
CA GLY A 232 -1.66 14.94 5.97
C GLY A 232 -2.89 14.35 6.68
N GLY A 233 -2.69 13.35 7.55
CA GLY A 233 -3.79 12.75 8.32
C GLY A 233 -4.28 13.62 9.46
N HIS A 234 -5.49 13.31 9.93
CA HIS A 234 -6.14 13.92 11.09
C HIS A 234 -6.84 12.85 11.95
N TRP A 235 -7.21 13.19 13.18
CA TRP A 235 -8.00 12.28 14.03
C TRP A 235 -9.50 12.48 13.79
N HIS A 236 -10.20 11.38 13.56
CA HIS A 236 -11.64 11.27 13.63
C HIS A 236 -12.07 10.91 15.06
N THR A 237 -13.15 11.53 15.56
CA THR A 237 -13.61 11.40 16.95
C THR A 237 -15.13 11.31 17.08
N GLN A 238 -15.86 11.21 15.96
CA GLN A 238 -17.32 11.13 15.96
C GLN A 238 -17.75 9.67 15.86
N HIS A 239 -18.43 9.15 16.89
CA HIS A 239 -18.88 7.74 16.99
C HIS A 239 -17.77 6.68 17.13
N TRP A 240 -16.58 6.94 16.63
CA TRP A 240 -15.37 6.14 16.83
C TRP A 240 -14.14 7.05 16.88
N VAL A 241 -13.04 6.53 17.43
CA VAL A 241 -11.76 7.25 17.50
C VAL A 241 -10.70 6.57 16.65
N GLY A 242 -10.16 7.30 15.67
CA GLY A 242 -9.02 6.82 14.90
C GLY A 242 -8.46 7.85 13.94
N ALA A 243 -7.24 7.61 13.47
CA ALA A 243 -6.57 8.45 12.52
C ALA A 243 -7.12 8.20 11.11
N VAL A 244 -7.25 9.25 10.30
CA VAL A 244 -7.80 9.21 8.95
C VAL A 244 -6.92 10.00 7.98
N LEU A 245 -6.74 9.46 6.76
CA LEU A 245 -6.18 10.15 5.59
C LEU A 245 -7.16 9.97 4.43
N THR A 246 -7.83 11.04 3.98
CA THR A 246 -8.80 10.94 2.89
C THR A 246 -8.11 11.00 1.52
N ALA A 247 -8.68 10.38 0.49
CA ALA A 247 -8.14 10.41 -0.86
C ALA A 247 -7.92 11.83 -1.39
N SER A 248 -8.80 12.79 -1.06
CA SER A 248 -8.64 14.21 -1.42
C SER A 248 -7.42 14.90 -0.80
N THR A 249 -6.80 14.35 0.25
CA THR A 249 -5.57 14.89 0.85
C THR A 249 -4.29 14.34 0.20
N LEU A 250 -4.41 13.35 -0.68
CA LEU A 250 -3.27 12.84 -1.42
C LEU A 250 -2.71 13.91 -2.36
N ILE A 251 -1.39 14.07 -2.34
CA ILE A 251 -0.68 14.98 -3.23
C ILE A 251 -0.53 14.26 -4.58
N PRO A 252 -1.04 14.84 -5.69
CA PRO A 252 -0.86 14.26 -7.02
C PRO A 252 0.61 13.98 -7.32
N GLY A 253 0.91 12.74 -7.73
CA GLY A 253 2.28 12.31 -7.96
C GLY A 253 2.37 10.91 -8.57
N THR A 254 3.59 10.38 -8.60
CA THR A 254 3.84 8.99 -9.01
C THR A 254 3.32 8.01 -7.97
N VAL A 255 3.07 6.76 -8.35
CA VAL A 255 2.65 5.69 -7.42
C VAL A 255 3.60 5.58 -6.20
N PRO A 256 4.94 5.59 -6.37
CA PRO A 256 5.85 5.60 -5.22
C PRO A 256 5.67 6.80 -4.28
N ALA A 257 5.38 8.00 -4.81
CA ALA A 257 5.14 9.18 -3.98
C ALA A 257 3.83 9.07 -3.18
N LEU A 258 2.78 8.50 -3.78
CA LEU A 258 1.51 8.22 -3.11
C LEU A 258 1.69 7.18 -1.99
N ILE A 259 2.38 6.07 -2.28
CA ILE A 259 2.73 5.05 -1.29
C ILE A 259 3.54 5.65 -0.15
N ALA A 260 4.52 6.52 -0.44
CA ALA A 260 5.32 7.20 0.57
C ALA A 260 4.46 8.07 1.50
N GLN A 261 3.49 8.83 0.97
CA GLN A 261 2.57 9.63 1.77
C GLN A 261 1.67 8.76 2.66
N ILE A 262 1.06 7.72 2.08
CA ILE A 262 0.19 6.79 2.82
C ILE A 262 0.97 6.09 3.94
N ASN A 263 2.20 5.63 3.67
CA ASN A 263 3.05 4.99 4.67
C ASN A 263 3.49 5.97 5.77
N ALA A 264 3.77 7.23 5.45
CA ALA A 264 4.07 8.25 6.47
C ALA A 264 2.89 8.44 7.42
N PHE A 265 1.67 8.54 6.86
CA PHE A 265 0.43 8.58 7.63
C PHE A 265 0.27 7.34 8.53
N ILE A 266 0.25 6.12 7.94
CA ILE A 266 0.05 4.88 8.69
C ILE A 266 1.10 4.75 9.80
N THR A 267 2.37 5.02 9.51
CA THR A 267 3.46 4.93 10.50
C THR A 267 3.25 5.86 11.68
N SER A 268 2.96 7.14 11.40
CA SER A 268 2.73 8.13 12.46
C SER A 268 1.49 7.79 13.29
N ALA A 269 0.41 7.34 12.64
CA ALA A 269 -0.85 7.00 13.28
C ALA A 269 -0.78 5.72 14.10
N VAL A 270 -0.06 4.71 13.63
CA VAL A 270 0.18 3.46 14.37
C VAL A 270 1.04 3.72 15.60
N ASN A 271 2.08 4.53 15.49
CA ASN A 271 2.89 4.95 16.65
C ASN A 271 2.08 5.74 17.67
N ALA A 272 1.28 6.71 17.21
CA ALA A 272 0.40 7.48 18.08
C ALA A 272 -0.67 6.60 18.75
N SER A 273 -1.24 5.65 18.02
CA SER A 273 -2.20 4.67 18.53
C SER A 273 -1.58 3.78 19.61
N ALA A 274 -0.36 3.28 19.39
CA ALA A 274 0.37 2.50 20.39
C ALA A 274 0.67 3.32 21.66
N GLU A 275 1.05 4.59 21.51
CA GLU A 275 1.26 5.52 22.64
C GLU A 275 -0.03 5.75 23.44
N LEU A 276 -1.15 6.00 22.77
CA LEU A 276 -2.46 6.17 23.40
C LEU A 276 -2.94 4.90 24.12
N LEU A 277 -2.59 3.73 23.59
CA LEU A 277 -2.83 2.43 24.22
C LEU A 277 -1.83 2.13 25.36
N GLY A 278 -0.89 3.02 25.65
CA GLY A 278 0.10 2.86 26.71
C GLY A 278 1.07 1.71 26.45
N SER A 279 1.18 1.25 25.21
CA SER A 279 2.10 0.19 24.81
C SER A 279 3.52 0.71 24.86
N GLN A 280 4.41 -0.04 25.53
CA GLN A 280 5.84 0.25 25.51
C GLN A 280 6.53 -0.34 24.29
N ALA A 281 5.82 -1.21 23.55
CA ALA A 281 6.15 -1.51 22.17
C ALA A 281 5.97 -0.23 21.36
N ARG A 282 6.94 0.66 21.46
CA ARG A 282 7.19 1.59 20.38
C ARG A 282 7.44 0.70 19.18
N ILE A 283 6.69 0.93 18.13
CA ILE A 283 6.87 0.30 16.82
C ILE A 283 8.09 1.00 16.22
N ARG A 284 9.22 0.86 16.94
CA ARG A 284 10.40 1.72 16.91
C ARG A 284 11.38 1.29 15.83
N ASP A 285 11.09 0.16 15.18
CA ASP A 285 11.91 -0.46 14.15
C ASP A 285 11.08 -0.80 12.90
N MET A 286 10.11 0.04 12.54
CA MET A 286 9.54 0.02 11.17
C MET A 286 10.31 1.03 10.31
N PRO A 287 11.17 0.60 9.37
CA PRO A 287 11.82 1.52 8.46
C PRO A 287 10.82 1.93 7.38
N THR A 288 10.30 3.15 7.46
CA THR A 288 9.75 3.81 6.27
C THR A 288 10.91 4.09 5.31
N SER A 289 11.29 3.09 4.53
CA SER A 289 12.26 3.19 3.44
C SER A 289 11.96 4.34 2.47
N ALA A 290 10.70 4.80 2.42
CA ALA A 290 10.29 5.96 1.65
C ALA A 290 11.17 7.20 1.89
N TRP A 291 11.47 7.56 3.14
CA TRP A 291 12.33 8.74 3.39
C TRP A 291 13.79 8.47 3.03
N GLN A 292 14.26 7.23 3.16
CA GLN A 292 15.61 6.83 2.72
C GLN A 292 15.71 6.93 1.20
N ILE A 293 14.72 6.43 0.46
CA ILE A 293 14.61 6.55 -0.99
C ILE A 293 14.55 8.03 -1.41
N THR A 294 13.72 8.86 -0.76
CA THR A 294 13.68 10.30 -1.04
C THR A 294 15.02 10.98 -0.77
N LEU A 295 15.71 10.61 0.32
CA LEU A 295 17.02 11.14 0.65
C LEU A 295 18.07 10.72 -0.40
N ILE A 296 18.07 9.46 -0.83
CA ILE A 296 18.95 8.94 -1.88
C ILE A 296 18.68 9.64 -3.21
N GLN A 297 17.41 9.86 -3.57
CA GLN A 297 17.05 10.62 -4.77
C GLN A 297 17.52 12.08 -4.68
N ARG A 298 17.42 12.72 -3.51
CA ARG A 298 17.98 14.06 -3.28
C ARG A 298 19.50 14.06 -3.43
N ALA A 299 20.19 13.03 -2.95
CA ALA A 299 21.63 12.89 -3.12
C ALA A 299 22.01 12.77 -4.61
N ALA A 300 21.33 11.91 -5.36
CA ALA A 300 21.52 11.78 -6.81
C ALA A 300 21.27 13.11 -7.55
N ASN A 301 20.18 13.79 -7.23
CA ASN A 301 19.85 15.07 -7.85
C ASN A 301 20.85 16.18 -7.49
N ALA A 302 21.39 16.18 -6.27
CA ALA A 302 22.43 17.12 -5.88
C ALA A 302 23.68 16.94 -6.75
N TRP A 303 24.08 15.70 -7.01
CA TRP A 303 25.18 15.41 -7.93
C TRP A 303 24.87 15.81 -9.38
N ILE A 304 23.69 15.43 -9.92
CA ILE A 304 23.26 15.79 -11.29
C ILE A 304 23.29 17.30 -11.49
N ASN A 305 22.86 18.07 -10.48
CA ASN A 305 22.77 19.53 -10.56
C ASN A 305 24.06 20.26 -10.13
N GLY A 306 25.09 19.53 -9.68
CA GLY A 306 26.30 20.14 -9.11
C GLY A 306 26.07 20.93 -7.82
N ASP A 307 25.00 20.62 -7.07
CA ASP A 307 24.60 21.32 -5.85
C ASP A 307 25.31 20.73 -4.62
N ALA A 308 26.51 21.24 -4.36
CA ALA A 308 27.35 20.80 -3.25
C ALA A 308 26.74 21.10 -1.87
N ASP A 309 25.94 22.17 -1.75
CA ASP A 309 25.25 22.53 -0.52
C ASP A 309 24.13 21.52 -0.23
N ALA A 310 23.29 21.23 -1.23
CA ALA A 310 22.22 20.24 -1.10
C ALA A 310 22.74 18.83 -0.78
N PHE A 311 23.89 18.41 -1.34
CA PHE A 311 24.49 17.12 -1.01
C PHE A 311 25.01 17.08 0.43
N ALA A 312 25.74 18.11 0.86
CA ALA A 312 26.33 18.17 2.20
C ALA A 312 25.28 18.24 3.32
N GLU A 313 24.14 18.91 3.09
CA GLU A 313 23.04 19.00 4.05
C GLU A 313 22.40 17.65 4.42
N LEU A 314 22.55 16.65 3.56
CA LEU A 314 22.02 15.30 3.80
C LEU A 314 22.78 14.53 4.89
N PHE A 315 24.00 14.97 5.22
CA PHE A 315 24.87 14.30 6.17
C PHE A 315 24.60 14.74 7.63
N TRP A 316 24.82 13.80 8.54
CA TRP A 316 24.90 14.08 9.97
C TRP A 316 26.17 14.88 10.28
N ALA A 317 26.25 15.47 11.48
CA ALA A 317 27.32 16.40 11.83
C ALA A 317 28.74 15.80 11.70
N ASP A 318 28.88 14.50 11.99
CA ASP A 318 30.10 13.69 11.82
C ASP A 318 29.94 12.61 10.72
N GLY A 319 29.04 12.83 9.76
CA GLY A 319 28.79 11.89 8.68
C GLY A 319 30.02 11.67 7.80
N GLU A 320 30.20 10.45 7.31
CA GLU A 320 31.34 10.04 6.50
C GLU A 320 30.94 9.83 5.03
N PHE A 321 31.64 10.50 4.10
CA PHE A 321 31.56 10.22 2.67
C PHE A 321 32.85 9.53 2.22
N MET A 322 32.73 8.31 1.68
CA MET A 322 33.84 7.46 1.31
C MET A 322 33.71 7.01 -0.14
N VAL A 323 34.79 7.20 -0.89
CA VAL A 323 35.00 6.66 -2.23
C VAL A 323 36.34 5.90 -2.23
N PRO A 324 36.67 5.10 -3.25
CA PRO A 324 37.97 4.43 -3.31
C PRO A 324 39.15 5.38 -3.06
N GLY A 325 39.93 5.11 -2.02
CA GLY A 325 41.13 5.85 -1.64
C GLY A 325 40.91 7.11 -0.80
N ASN A 326 39.67 7.58 -0.58
CA ASN A 326 39.42 8.84 0.13
C ASN A 326 38.25 8.74 1.13
N CYS A 327 38.29 9.59 2.17
CA CYS A 327 37.23 9.72 3.17
C CYS A 327 37.14 11.17 3.66
N TRP A 328 35.94 11.74 3.65
CA TRP A 328 35.65 13.08 4.14
C TRP A 328 34.62 13.01 5.27
N ILE A 329 34.86 13.77 6.34
CA ILE A 329 34.05 13.73 7.56
C ILE A 329 33.41 15.09 7.79
N GLY A 330 32.09 15.07 7.95
CA GLY A 330 31.26 16.23 8.28
C GLY A 330 30.89 17.10 7.06
N PRO A 331 29.78 17.85 7.13
CA PRO A 331 29.22 18.57 5.98
C PRO A 331 30.18 19.55 5.31
N VAL A 332 31.08 20.20 6.06
CA VAL A 332 32.03 21.18 5.51
C VAL A 332 33.03 20.52 4.55
N ALA A 333 33.62 19.39 4.93
CA ALA A 333 34.57 18.68 4.09
C ALA A 333 33.89 18.04 2.87
N ILE A 334 32.69 17.49 3.08
CA ILE A 334 31.86 16.87 2.03
C ILE A 334 31.44 17.91 0.99
N ARG A 335 30.99 19.09 1.43
CA ARG A 335 30.67 20.22 0.55
C ARG A 335 31.87 20.62 -0.31
N ALA A 336 33.06 20.71 0.29
CA ALA A 336 34.27 21.13 -0.42
C ALA A 336 34.63 20.16 -1.56
N VAL A 337 34.56 18.83 -1.32
CA VAL A 337 34.83 17.85 -2.38
C VAL A 337 33.75 17.86 -3.46
N ALA A 338 32.47 17.95 -3.10
CA ALA A 338 31.38 18.03 -4.06
C ALA A 338 31.47 19.30 -4.93
N ALA A 339 31.82 20.45 -4.34
CA ALA A 339 32.00 21.70 -5.07
C ALA A 339 33.22 21.66 -6.02
N ASN A 340 34.34 21.08 -5.57
CA ASN A 340 35.52 20.91 -6.42
C ASN A 340 35.22 20.00 -7.62
N PHE A 341 34.47 18.93 -7.39
CA PHE A 341 34.03 18.03 -8.45
C PHE A 341 33.09 18.75 -9.44
N ALA A 342 32.06 19.44 -8.94
CA ALA A 342 31.12 20.19 -9.78
C ALA A 342 31.79 21.32 -10.60
N ALA A 343 32.94 21.84 -10.16
CA ALA A 343 33.72 22.82 -10.91
C ALA A 343 34.59 22.21 -12.03
N ALA A 344 34.97 20.93 -11.91
CA ALA A 344 35.85 20.24 -12.85
C ALA A 344 35.09 19.48 -13.96
N TYR A 345 33.83 19.11 -13.71
CA TYR A 345 33.03 18.27 -14.60
C TYR A 345 31.73 18.96 -15.03
N ALA A 346 31.29 18.68 -16.26
CA ALA A 346 29.97 19.07 -16.74
C ALA A 346 28.87 18.32 -15.94
N PRO A 347 27.60 18.78 -15.98
CA PRO A 347 26.51 18.11 -15.28
C PRO A 347 26.49 16.60 -15.55
N ILE A 348 26.65 15.82 -14.49
CA ILE A 348 26.75 14.37 -14.60
C ILE A 348 25.37 13.76 -14.82
N LYS A 349 25.34 12.59 -15.45
CA LYS A 349 24.13 11.79 -15.56
C LYS A 349 24.22 10.65 -14.56
N ILE A 350 23.14 10.42 -13.81
CA ILE A 350 23.00 9.27 -12.91
C ILE A 350 21.72 8.53 -13.28
N GLU A 351 21.83 7.21 -13.41
CA GLU A 351 20.71 6.29 -13.58
C GLU A 351 20.70 5.30 -12.41
N ILE A 352 19.72 5.45 -11.51
CA ILE A 352 19.56 4.53 -10.38
C ILE A 352 18.92 3.23 -10.88
N GLN A 353 19.66 2.13 -10.78
CA GLN A 353 19.21 0.80 -11.20
C GLN A 353 18.33 0.15 -10.13
N ARG A 354 18.72 0.27 -8.86
CA ARG A 354 17.92 -0.21 -7.73
C ARG A 354 18.26 0.51 -6.44
N ILE A 355 17.30 0.53 -5.52
CA ILE A 355 17.49 0.92 -4.13
C ILE A 355 16.92 -0.22 -3.28
N LEU A 356 17.73 -0.75 -2.39
CA LEU A 356 17.34 -1.69 -1.34
C LEU A 356 17.47 -0.97 0.00
N THR A 357 16.53 -1.21 0.89
CA THR A 357 16.45 -0.54 2.19
C THR A 357 16.16 -1.57 3.27
N MET A 358 16.85 -1.46 4.40
CA MET A 358 16.67 -2.35 5.53
C MET A 358 17.00 -1.60 6.81
N ALA A 359 16.03 -1.48 7.72
CA ALA A 359 16.18 -0.76 8.98
C ALA A 359 16.79 0.65 8.77
N ASN A 360 17.94 0.93 9.37
CA ASN A 360 18.68 2.18 9.24
C ASN A 360 19.75 2.16 8.14
N GLN A 361 19.63 1.27 7.14
CA GLN A 361 20.59 1.12 6.06
C GLN A 361 19.92 1.13 4.69
N ALA A 362 20.67 1.52 3.66
CA ALA A 362 20.29 1.33 2.27
C ALA A 362 21.47 0.85 1.42
N MET A 363 21.16 0.17 0.33
CA MET A 363 22.10 -0.16 -0.74
C MET A 363 21.55 0.37 -2.06
N VAL A 364 22.39 1.06 -2.81
CA VAL A 364 22.05 1.64 -4.11
C VAL A 364 22.94 1.00 -5.16
N GLU A 365 22.38 0.64 -6.31
CA GLU A 365 23.17 0.46 -7.52
C GLU A 365 22.78 1.56 -8.49
N TRP A 366 23.76 2.28 -9.01
CA TRP A 366 23.54 3.28 -10.05
C TRP A 366 24.66 3.24 -11.11
N HIS A 367 24.33 3.73 -12.29
CA HIS A 367 25.30 4.02 -13.34
C HIS A 367 25.46 5.52 -13.44
N TRP A 368 26.68 5.98 -13.66
CA TRP A 368 26.92 7.39 -13.86
C TRP A 368 27.86 7.66 -15.03
N GLN A 369 27.65 8.82 -15.65
CA GLN A 369 28.43 9.34 -16.77
C GLN A 369 28.84 10.77 -16.46
N GLU A 370 30.10 11.08 -16.71
CA GLU A 370 30.69 12.41 -16.52
C GLU A 370 31.47 12.87 -17.75
N THR A 371 31.70 14.17 -17.84
CA THR A 371 32.58 14.76 -18.86
C THR A 371 33.45 15.82 -18.21
N GLU A 372 34.76 15.65 -18.28
CA GLU A 372 35.72 16.62 -17.75
C GLU A 372 35.71 17.90 -18.60
N ILE A 373 35.56 19.06 -17.98
CA ILE A 373 35.39 20.34 -18.71
C ILE A 373 36.65 20.72 -19.47
N GLU A 374 37.83 20.54 -18.87
CA GLU A 374 39.10 20.97 -19.45
C GLU A 374 39.49 20.14 -20.68
N THR A 375 39.29 18.82 -20.61
CA THR A 375 39.76 17.88 -21.64
C THR A 375 38.66 17.42 -22.60
N GLY A 376 37.39 17.58 -22.21
CA GLY A 376 36.23 17.01 -22.92
C GLY A 376 36.15 15.48 -22.83
N LYS A 377 36.99 14.83 -22.02
CA LYS A 377 37.02 13.38 -21.89
C LYS A 377 35.77 12.89 -21.15
N GLN A 378 35.13 11.86 -21.72
CA GLN A 378 34.00 11.18 -21.10
C GLN A 378 34.44 9.93 -20.34
N SER A 379 33.83 9.71 -19.18
CA SER A 379 33.96 8.50 -18.37
C SER A 379 32.59 8.04 -17.90
N ASN A 380 32.44 6.73 -17.75
CA ASN A 380 31.26 6.11 -17.16
C ASN A 380 31.73 5.13 -16.07
N ALA A 381 30.88 4.85 -15.09
CA ALA A 381 31.12 3.78 -14.13
C ALA A 381 29.81 3.19 -13.61
N ALA A 382 29.89 1.92 -13.18
CA ALA A 382 28.87 1.32 -12.32
C ALA A 382 29.31 1.45 -10.86
N ASP A 383 28.38 1.69 -9.96
CA ASP A 383 28.72 1.89 -8.56
C ASP A 383 27.64 1.28 -7.66
N ALA A 384 28.13 0.63 -6.59
CA ALA A 384 27.31 0.10 -5.51
C ALA A 384 27.60 0.91 -4.25
N ILE A 385 26.56 1.46 -3.63
CA ILE A 385 26.68 2.37 -2.49
C ILE A 385 26.04 1.73 -1.29
N VAL A 386 26.76 1.66 -0.17
CA VAL A 386 26.22 1.27 1.13
C VAL A 386 26.07 2.51 2.00
N ILE A 387 24.86 2.71 2.53
CA ILE A 387 24.47 3.90 3.28
C ILE A 387 23.98 3.49 4.66
N ASP A 388 24.58 4.05 5.72
CA ASP A 388 24.08 3.98 7.08
C ASP A 388 23.44 5.31 7.47
N PHE A 389 22.27 5.26 8.08
CA PHE A 389 21.54 6.43 8.52
C PHE A 389 21.52 6.59 10.04
N GLN A 390 21.50 7.84 10.49
CA GLN A 390 21.27 8.26 11.86
C GLN A 390 20.36 9.49 11.88
N ASN A 391 19.27 9.45 12.66
CA ASN A 391 18.34 10.58 12.82
C ASN A 391 17.88 11.20 11.48
N ARG A 392 17.51 10.34 10.51
CA ARG A 392 17.08 10.73 9.15
C ARG A 392 18.11 11.53 8.34
N ARG A 393 19.40 11.38 8.66
CA ARG A 393 20.53 11.87 7.87
C ARG A 393 21.53 10.75 7.60
N ILE A 394 22.43 10.98 6.66
CA ILE A 394 23.51 10.04 6.33
C ILE A 394 24.57 10.08 7.43
N ARG A 395 24.81 8.96 8.09
CA ARG A 395 25.97 8.77 8.97
C ARG A 395 27.16 8.22 8.22
N ARG A 396 26.92 7.40 7.20
CA ARG A 396 27.95 6.82 6.34
C ARG A 396 27.43 6.66 4.93
N TRP A 397 28.20 7.09 3.94
CA TRP A 397 28.01 6.85 2.52
C TRP A 397 29.29 6.26 1.96
N ARG A 398 29.24 5.04 1.42
CA ARG A 398 30.43 4.36 0.91
C ARG A 398 30.20 3.79 -0.48
N GLU A 399 31.03 4.22 -1.42
CA GLU A 399 30.97 3.83 -2.83
C GLU A 399 31.96 2.71 -3.16
N TYR A 400 31.54 1.85 -4.10
CA TYR A 400 32.29 0.72 -4.64
C TYR A 400 32.20 0.80 -6.17
N ILE A 401 33.12 1.59 -6.74
CA ILE A 401 33.09 1.99 -8.14
C ILE A 401 33.80 0.96 -9.03
N ASP A 402 33.10 0.49 -10.06
CA ASP A 402 33.63 -0.35 -11.15
C ASP A 402 33.68 0.47 -12.46
N THR A 403 34.90 0.69 -12.96
CA THR A 403 35.18 1.40 -14.21
C THR A 403 35.53 0.48 -15.38
N GLN A 404 35.46 -0.85 -15.19
CA GLN A 404 35.99 -1.83 -16.14
C GLN A 404 34.94 -2.79 -16.69
N SER A 405 33.87 -3.08 -15.95
CA SER A 405 32.84 -4.04 -16.38
C SER A 405 31.74 -3.40 -17.25
N CYS A 406 31.26 -4.14 -18.27
CA CYS A 406 30.16 -3.86 -19.21
C CYS A 406 29.45 -2.49 -19.09
N MET A 407 29.93 -1.50 -19.86
CA MET A 407 29.33 -0.16 -19.95
C MET A 407 28.66 0.04 -21.31
N SER A 408 27.40 -0.36 -21.45
CA SER A 408 26.56 0.08 -22.56
C SER A 408 25.27 0.65 -22.02
N LEU A 409 25.19 1.99 -21.96
CA LEU A 409 23.91 2.67 -21.90
C LEU A 409 23.21 2.47 -23.27
N PRO A 410 21.92 2.11 -23.34
CA PRO A 410 21.18 2.14 -24.59
C PRO A 410 21.27 3.56 -25.21
N GLU A 411 21.45 3.63 -26.53
CA GLU A 411 21.46 4.89 -27.28
C GLU A 411 20.18 5.73 -27.11
#